data_AF-A0A9P1G5C1-F1
#
_entry.id   AF-A0A9P1G5C1-F1
#
_cell.length_a   1.000
_cell.length_b   1.000
_cell.length_c   1.000
_cell.angle_alpha   90.00
_cell.angle_beta   90.00
_cell.angle_gamma   90.00
#
_symmetry.space_group_name_H-M   'P 1'
#
loop_
_entity.id
_entity.type
_entity.pdbx_description
1 polymer ?
#
loop_
_entity_poly.entity_id
_entity_poly.type
_entity_poly.pdbx_seq_one_letter_code
_entity_poly.pdbx_strand_id
1 'polypeptide(L)'
;MLQLFCCTSRDARPTETDFDKEILTGFARVAKDGLLQSHPSTMARRKLEGHLGLYLHFSPEHFRAKRKAKWSKHEVKVVRPSDPEAFNFTKVKEGEVISTLDVAGRSISALACASPFLVGHTLFVPDLPQCLPQCLTTELVLCGLQLIGQSARPDFRVMFNSLLAHASVNHFHFHGLFLDYAGLKRLPVEAVPRSRVGGDCSEGNVCAEILVEKEWYSRALILTAGSAPGSSVTDLESLSIFAGKVIQELQEKDIPHNVMLTPSGEWKPRRASDRDPFEAEETRPIVASPEIYIFPRQSEHKCRDESGVNTAICEISGLLFAHDEKDFKTLDETQISEIFNQDVSLPESDFDNLICKVAWMLSR
;
A
#
# COMPACT_ATOMS: atom_id res chain seq x y z
N MET A 1 -24.43 -7.13 -15.14
CA MET A 1 -25.05 -5.81 -14.86
C MET A 1 -23.95 -4.93 -14.29
N LEU A 2 -23.57 -3.83 -14.94
CA LEU A 2 -22.48 -2.99 -14.43
C LEU A 2 -22.98 -2.14 -13.25
N GLN A 3 -22.39 -2.35 -12.07
CA GLN A 3 -22.49 -1.40 -10.97
C GLN A 3 -21.51 -0.25 -11.22
N LEU A 4 -22.02 0.86 -11.77
CA LEU A 4 -21.34 2.14 -11.77
C LEU A 4 -21.18 2.65 -10.33
N PHE A 5 -20.21 3.55 -10.09
CA PHE A 5 -19.94 4.15 -8.79
C PHE A 5 -21.08 5.05 -8.28
N CYS A 6 -22.12 4.44 -7.72
CA CYS A 6 -23.25 5.12 -7.07
C CYS A 6 -23.82 4.28 -5.91
N CYS A 7 -22.97 3.90 -4.97
CA CYS A 7 -23.37 3.24 -3.72
C CYS A 7 -22.74 3.92 -2.50
N THR A 8 -23.11 5.18 -2.25
CA THR A 8 -22.94 5.77 -0.92
C THR A 8 -23.79 4.97 0.06
N SER A 9 -23.17 4.11 0.87
CA SER A 9 -23.84 3.41 1.97
C SER A 9 -24.55 4.43 2.88
N ARG A 10 -25.72 4.07 3.42
CA ARG A 10 -26.39 4.84 4.48
C ARG A 10 -25.86 4.53 5.88
N ASP A 11 -24.67 3.94 5.99
CA ASP A 11 -23.85 4.09 7.21
C ASP A 11 -23.57 5.59 7.46
N ALA A 12 -23.26 5.96 8.71
CA ALA A 12 -22.86 7.33 9.02
C ALA A 12 -21.61 7.73 8.20
N ARG A 13 -21.59 8.94 7.64
CA ARG A 13 -20.40 9.46 6.95
C ARG A 13 -19.21 9.41 7.93
N PRO A 14 -18.00 9.00 7.48
CA PRO A 14 -16.80 9.08 8.29
C PRO A 14 -16.59 10.51 8.82
N THR A 15 -15.97 10.64 9.99
CA THR A 15 -15.48 11.94 10.46
C THR A 15 -14.33 12.35 9.55
N GLU A 16 -14.57 13.34 8.69
CA GLU A 16 -13.54 13.85 7.75
C GLU A 16 -12.74 14.97 8.43
N THR A 17 -11.41 14.79 8.47
CA THR A 17 -10.45 15.84 8.83
C THR A 17 -10.39 16.92 7.75
N ASP A 18 -9.70 18.02 8.02
CA ASP A 18 -9.44 19.03 7.00
C ASP A 18 -8.42 18.56 5.95
N PHE A 19 -7.52 17.62 6.31
CA PHE A 19 -6.70 16.87 5.36
C PHE A 19 -7.57 16.03 4.41
N ASP A 20 -8.53 15.25 4.93
CA ASP A 20 -9.43 14.44 4.09
C ASP A 20 -10.19 15.30 3.08
N LYS A 21 -10.67 16.48 3.52
CA LYS A 21 -11.38 17.45 2.67
C LYS A 21 -10.45 18.08 1.62
N GLU A 22 -9.26 18.52 2.01
CA GLU A 22 -8.30 19.16 1.09
C GLU A 22 -7.88 18.18 -0.01
N ILE A 23 -7.55 16.93 0.34
CA ILE A 23 -7.17 15.92 -0.64
C ILE A 23 -8.32 15.58 -1.59
N LEU A 24 -9.53 15.38 -1.08
CA LEU A 24 -10.68 14.99 -1.92
C LEU A 24 -11.21 16.14 -2.78
N THR A 25 -11.28 17.37 -2.24
CA THR A 25 -11.73 18.54 -3.02
C THR A 25 -10.65 19.03 -3.99
N GLY A 26 -9.37 18.96 -3.62
CA GLY A 26 -8.24 19.20 -4.50
C GLY A 26 -8.20 18.20 -5.65
N PHE A 27 -8.33 16.90 -5.40
CA PHE A 27 -8.42 15.89 -6.46
C PHE A 27 -9.61 16.17 -7.40
N ALA A 28 -10.77 16.57 -6.87
CA ALA A 28 -11.94 16.93 -7.67
C ALA A 28 -11.72 18.21 -8.51
N ARG A 29 -10.93 19.19 -8.02
CA ARG A 29 -10.46 20.36 -8.78
C ARG A 29 -9.61 19.91 -9.97
N VAL A 30 -8.54 19.14 -9.73
CA VAL A 30 -7.65 18.64 -10.79
C VAL A 30 -8.40 17.80 -11.85
N ALA A 31 -9.38 17.01 -11.42
CA ALA A 31 -10.28 16.26 -12.30
C ALA A 31 -11.15 17.16 -13.19
N LYS A 32 -11.80 18.16 -12.59
CA LYS A 32 -12.66 19.14 -13.28
C LYS A 32 -11.87 19.98 -14.30
N ASP A 33 -10.62 20.31 -13.98
CA ASP A 33 -9.75 21.13 -14.82
C ASP A 33 -9.09 20.32 -15.96
N GLY A 34 -9.44 19.04 -16.11
CA GLY A 34 -9.06 18.20 -17.26
C GLY A 34 -7.59 17.75 -17.23
N LEU A 35 -6.96 17.72 -16.06
CA LEU A 35 -5.53 17.41 -15.91
C LEU A 35 -5.24 15.92 -15.67
N LEU A 36 -6.26 15.12 -15.35
CA LEU A 36 -6.18 13.66 -15.27
C LEU A 36 -6.18 13.02 -16.67
N GLN A 37 -5.43 11.93 -16.83
CA GLN A 37 -5.28 11.18 -18.08
C GLN A 37 -6.30 10.03 -18.22
N SER A 38 -7.01 9.68 -17.15
CA SER A 38 -8.07 8.66 -17.11
C SER A 38 -9.02 8.93 -15.95
N HIS A 39 -10.32 8.71 -16.08
CA HIS A 39 -11.28 9.00 -15.00
C HIS A 39 -11.70 7.73 -14.23
N PRO A 40 -11.58 7.66 -12.89
CA PRO A 40 -11.77 6.42 -12.13
C PRO A 40 -13.23 5.93 -12.10
N SER A 41 -14.22 6.79 -12.40
CA SER A 41 -15.63 6.39 -12.50
C SER A 41 -15.92 5.42 -13.66
N THR A 42 -14.98 5.23 -14.59
CA THR A 42 -15.07 4.27 -15.71
C THR A 42 -14.71 2.84 -15.29
N MET A 43 -14.18 2.65 -14.08
CA MET A 43 -13.65 1.37 -13.62
C MET A 43 -14.77 0.36 -13.33
N ALA A 44 -14.91 -0.66 -14.17
CA ALA A 44 -15.75 -1.82 -13.92
C ALA A 44 -15.13 -2.71 -12.84
N ARG A 45 -15.97 -3.50 -12.15
CA ARG A 45 -15.57 -4.50 -11.14
C ARG A 45 -16.20 -5.87 -11.41
N ARG A 46 -15.43 -6.95 -11.22
CA ARG A 46 -15.89 -8.35 -11.19
C ARG A 46 -15.36 -9.01 -9.91
N LYS A 47 -16.19 -9.79 -9.20
CA LYS A 47 -15.69 -10.68 -8.15
C LYS A 47 -14.98 -11.86 -8.81
N LEU A 48 -13.79 -12.22 -8.35
CA LEU A 48 -13.11 -13.42 -8.82
C LEU A 48 -13.73 -14.70 -8.22
N GLU A 49 -13.50 -15.82 -8.89
CA GLU A 49 -13.90 -17.15 -8.44
C GLU A 49 -12.75 -17.76 -7.61
N GLY A 50 -13.07 -18.19 -6.39
CA GLY A 50 -12.11 -18.63 -5.39
C GLY A 50 -12.61 -18.40 -3.96
N HIS A 51 -11.66 -18.37 -3.01
CA HIS A 51 -11.89 -18.35 -1.56
C HIS A 51 -11.40 -17.07 -0.84
N LEU A 52 -10.48 -16.31 -1.46
CA LEU A 52 -9.90 -15.08 -0.92
C LEU A 52 -10.87 -13.87 -1.02
N GLY A 53 -11.88 -13.96 -1.88
CA GLY A 53 -12.97 -12.98 -1.96
C GLY A 53 -12.64 -11.72 -2.77
N LEU A 54 -11.70 -11.84 -3.71
CA LEU A 54 -11.07 -10.74 -4.43
C LEU A 54 -12.01 -10.09 -5.46
N TYR A 55 -11.72 -8.82 -5.77
CA TYR A 55 -12.35 -8.09 -6.87
C TYR A 55 -11.29 -7.61 -7.84
N LEU A 56 -11.50 -7.94 -9.11
CA LEU A 56 -10.71 -7.46 -10.24
C LEU A 56 -11.41 -6.24 -10.85
N HIS A 57 -10.63 -5.23 -11.17
CA HIS A 57 -11.09 -3.95 -11.71
C HIS A 57 -10.56 -3.72 -13.12
N PHE A 58 -11.28 -2.98 -13.97
CA PHE A 58 -10.83 -2.66 -15.32
C PHE A 58 -11.41 -1.34 -15.85
N SER A 59 -10.57 -0.54 -16.50
CA SER A 59 -10.98 0.60 -17.32
C SER A 59 -10.20 0.60 -18.64
N PRO A 60 -10.88 0.68 -19.81
CA PRO A 60 -10.21 0.78 -21.12
C PRO A 60 -9.32 2.02 -21.30
N GLU A 61 -9.48 3.05 -20.46
CA GLU A 61 -8.71 4.30 -20.50
C GLU A 61 -7.41 4.18 -19.70
N HIS A 62 -7.51 3.68 -18.45
CA HIS A 62 -6.46 3.74 -17.45
C HIS A 62 -5.13 3.11 -17.93
N PHE A 63 -5.18 1.90 -18.47
CA PHE A 63 -3.97 1.18 -18.90
C PHE A 63 -3.36 1.69 -20.22
N ARG A 64 -4.09 2.49 -20.99
CA ARG A 64 -3.55 3.16 -22.19
C ARG A 64 -2.77 4.44 -21.83
N ALA A 65 -3.11 5.07 -20.70
CA ALA A 65 -2.46 6.29 -20.24
C ALA A 65 -1.15 6.04 -19.44
N LYS A 66 -1.06 4.93 -18.71
CA LYS A 66 0.04 4.66 -17.75
C LYS A 66 1.42 4.77 -18.39
N ARG A 67 2.21 5.75 -17.93
CA ARG A 67 3.61 5.95 -18.34
C ARG A 67 4.46 4.73 -17.97
N LYS A 68 4.97 4.01 -18.98
CA LYS A 68 5.98 2.96 -18.77
C LYS A 68 7.29 3.58 -18.27
N ALA A 69 7.92 2.93 -17.29
CA ALA A 69 9.17 3.39 -16.74
C ALA A 69 10.31 3.25 -17.77
N LYS A 70 11.19 4.26 -17.86
CA LYS A 70 12.26 4.32 -18.87
C LYS A 70 13.60 3.85 -18.29
N TRP A 71 13.74 2.56 -18.03
CA TRP A 71 15.01 1.98 -17.57
C TRP A 71 15.17 0.51 -18.05
N SER A 72 16.36 -0.07 -17.87
CA SER A 72 16.77 -1.31 -18.56
C SER A 72 16.32 -2.57 -17.83
N LYS A 73 15.90 -3.62 -18.56
CA LYS A 73 15.69 -4.98 -17.99
C LYS A 73 16.98 -5.58 -17.38
N HIS A 74 18.15 -4.99 -17.61
CA HIS A 74 19.45 -5.38 -17.02
C HIS A 74 19.76 -4.68 -15.69
N GLU A 75 18.93 -3.73 -15.26
CA GLU A 75 19.17 -3.02 -14.00
C GLU A 75 18.71 -3.85 -12.82
N VAL A 76 19.54 -3.86 -11.76
CA VAL A 76 19.39 -4.74 -10.59
C VAL A 76 19.50 -3.98 -9.27
N LYS A 77 19.53 -2.64 -9.30
CA LYS A 77 19.67 -1.80 -8.10
C LYS A 77 18.33 -1.26 -7.61
N VAL A 78 17.99 -1.55 -6.36
CA VAL A 78 16.76 -1.05 -5.70
C VAL A 78 16.91 0.41 -5.30
N VAL A 79 18.13 0.82 -4.94
CA VAL A 79 18.48 2.22 -4.63
C VAL A 79 19.53 2.72 -5.60
N ARG A 80 19.26 3.86 -6.25
CA ARG A 80 20.16 4.59 -7.15
C ARG A 80 19.90 6.10 -7.05
N PRO A 81 20.88 6.97 -7.35
CA PRO A 81 20.65 8.42 -7.40
C PRO A 81 19.49 8.79 -8.31
N SER A 82 18.76 9.87 -7.98
CA SER A 82 17.77 10.46 -8.87
C SER A 82 18.44 11.04 -10.12
N ASP A 83 17.74 10.99 -11.25
CA ASP A 83 18.21 11.51 -12.53
C ASP A 83 17.46 12.83 -12.84
N PRO A 84 18.17 13.99 -12.87
CA PRO A 84 17.56 15.28 -13.19
C PRO A 84 16.99 15.35 -14.61
N GLU A 85 17.49 14.58 -15.57
CA GLU A 85 17.04 14.59 -16.97
C GLU A 85 15.79 13.72 -17.16
N ALA A 86 15.72 12.58 -16.46
CA ALA A 86 14.52 11.74 -16.40
C ALA A 86 13.27 12.52 -15.93
N PHE A 87 12.09 11.94 -16.14
CA PHE A 87 10.88 12.48 -15.52
C PHE A 87 10.99 12.35 -14.00
N ASN A 88 10.69 13.45 -13.30
CA ASN A 88 10.59 13.52 -11.86
C ASN A 88 9.49 14.55 -11.50
N PHE A 89 9.00 14.57 -10.26
CA PHE A 89 7.79 15.33 -9.91
C PHE A 89 7.95 16.86 -9.93
N THR A 90 9.17 17.42 -10.00
CA THR A 90 9.34 18.87 -10.24
C THR A 90 8.86 19.32 -11.63
N LYS A 91 8.56 18.36 -12.52
CA LYS A 91 8.14 18.56 -13.91
C LYS A 91 6.62 18.34 -14.14
N VAL A 92 5.80 18.30 -13.09
CA VAL A 92 4.32 18.32 -13.21
C VAL A 92 3.81 19.73 -13.49
N LYS A 93 2.57 19.89 -13.96
CA LYS A 93 1.93 21.21 -14.01
C LYS A 93 1.59 21.68 -12.60
N GLU A 94 1.64 22.99 -12.36
CA GLU A 94 1.19 23.62 -11.11
C GLU A 94 -0.24 23.20 -10.74
N GLY A 95 -1.15 23.12 -11.72
CA GLY A 95 -2.52 22.65 -11.51
C GLY A 95 -2.69 21.17 -11.16
N GLU A 96 -1.64 20.33 -11.24
CA GLU A 96 -1.67 18.94 -10.73
C GLU A 96 -1.40 18.89 -9.22
N VAL A 97 -0.91 19.98 -8.62
CA VAL A 97 -0.72 20.12 -7.17
C VAL A 97 -2.08 20.33 -6.50
N ILE A 98 -2.37 19.51 -5.49
CA ILE A 98 -3.52 19.66 -4.60
C ILE A 98 -3.20 20.71 -3.54
N SER A 99 -2.17 20.45 -2.73
CA SER A 99 -1.75 21.29 -1.60
C SER A 99 -0.30 21.00 -1.23
N THR A 100 0.23 21.73 -0.24
CA THR A 100 1.47 21.37 0.47
C THR A 100 1.16 21.25 1.95
N LEU A 101 1.73 20.24 2.61
CA LEU A 101 1.43 19.83 3.98
C LEU A 101 2.74 19.75 4.78
N ASP A 102 2.75 20.22 6.02
CA ASP A 102 3.89 20.06 6.93
C ASP A 102 3.71 18.79 7.78
N VAL A 103 4.52 17.75 7.52
CA VAL A 103 4.43 16.44 8.20
C VAL A 103 5.84 15.96 8.55
N ALA A 104 6.07 15.46 9.78
CA ALA A 104 7.38 15.04 10.28
C ALA A 104 8.50 16.09 10.11
N GLY A 105 8.15 17.38 10.12
CA GLY A 105 9.08 18.50 9.89
C GLY A 105 9.50 18.69 8.43
N ARG A 106 8.77 18.11 7.47
CA ARG A 106 9.05 18.10 6.04
C ARG A 106 7.89 18.70 5.25
N SER A 107 8.21 19.38 4.16
CA SER A 107 7.22 19.95 3.23
C SER A 107 6.77 18.89 2.23
N ILE A 108 5.58 18.33 2.41
CA ILE A 108 5.01 17.29 1.55
C ILE A 108 4.10 17.93 0.49
N SER A 109 4.50 17.88 -0.77
CA SER A 109 3.61 18.26 -1.87
C SER A 109 2.62 17.12 -2.16
N ALA A 110 1.33 17.39 -2.03
CA ALA A 110 0.26 16.49 -2.42
C ALA A 110 -0.10 16.74 -3.88
N LEU A 111 0.07 15.75 -4.75
CA LEU A 111 -0.20 15.81 -6.19
C LEU A 111 -1.33 14.86 -6.54
N ALA A 112 -2.30 15.26 -7.38
CA ALA A 112 -3.26 14.29 -7.90
C ALA A 112 -2.54 13.28 -8.81
N CYS A 113 -2.76 11.97 -8.62
CA CYS A 113 -2.16 10.98 -9.50
C CYS A 113 -2.78 11.08 -10.90
N ALA A 114 -1.98 11.47 -11.90
CA ALA A 114 -2.46 11.72 -13.26
C ALA A 114 -3.11 10.50 -13.95
N SER A 115 -2.79 9.26 -13.53
CA SER A 115 -3.51 8.03 -13.93
C SER A 115 -4.12 7.40 -12.67
N PRO A 116 -5.25 7.92 -12.16
CA PRO A 116 -5.79 7.50 -10.87
C PRO A 116 -6.46 6.12 -10.97
N PHE A 117 -6.26 5.28 -9.94
CA PHE A 117 -7.00 4.04 -9.76
C PHE A 117 -8.37 4.31 -9.13
N LEU A 118 -8.39 5.09 -8.04
CA LEU A 118 -9.56 5.46 -7.25
C LEU A 118 -9.72 6.98 -7.21
N VAL A 119 -10.90 7.46 -6.81
CA VAL A 119 -11.09 8.89 -6.46
C VAL A 119 -10.18 9.25 -5.28
N GLY A 120 -9.52 10.40 -5.35
CA GLY A 120 -8.57 10.83 -4.32
C GLY A 120 -7.19 10.17 -4.39
N HIS A 121 -6.89 9.36 -5.42
CA HIS A 121 -5.55 8.78 -5.59
C HIS A 121 -4.50 9.89 -5.72
N THR A 122 -3.68 10.02 -4.69
CA THR A 122 -2.75 11.14 -4.48
C THR A 122 -1.32 10.62 -4.42
N LEU A 123 -0.37 11.37 -4.95
CA LEU A 123 1.05 11.15 -4.78
C LEU A 123 1.57 12.17 -3.77
N PHE A 124 2.10 11.71 -2.64
CA PHE A 124 2.71 12.55 -1.64
C PHE A 124 4.21 12.56 -1.84
N VAL A 125 4.77 13.74 -2.10
CA VAL A 125 6.17 13.95 -2.45
C VAL A 125 6.83 14.82 -1.38
N PRO A 126 7.52 14.21 -0.39
CA PRO A 126 8.32 14.92 0.59
C PRO A 126 9.44 15.70 -0.07
N ASP A 127 9.65 16.94 0.39
CA ASP A 127 10.81 17.76 0.04
C ASP A 127 10.98 17.94 -1.48
N LEU A 128 9.87 18.08 -2.22
CA LEU A 128 9.78 18.07 -3.70
C LEU A 128 10.96 18.72 -4.47
N PRO A 129 11.49 19.92 -4.12
CA PRO A 129 12.62 20.52 -4.83
C PRO A 129 13.95 19.76 -4.69
N GLN A 130 14.12 18.93 -3.65
CA GLN A 130 15.32 18.13 -3.41
C GLN A 130 15.42 16.90 -4.32
N CYS A 131 14.31 16.48 -4.96
CA CYS A 131 14.25 15.33 -5.85
C CYS A 131 14.89 14.06 -5.25
N LEU A 132 14.51 13.73 -4.01
CA LEU A 132 15.01 12.57 -3.26
C LEU A 132 14.86 11.27 -4.10
N PRO A 133 15.83 10.33 -4.08
CA PRO A 133 15.69 9.05 -4.78
C PRO A 133 14.56 8.19 -4.18
N GLN A 134 14.04 7.21 -4.92
CA GLN A 134 12.99 6.27 -4.48
C GLN A 134 13.54 5.23 -3.47
N CYS A 135 14.10 5.73 -2.36
CA CYS A 135 14.72 5.01 -1.26
C CYS A 135 13.96 5.33 0.02
N LEU A 136 13.48 4.31 0.73
CA LEU A 136 12.69 4.47 1.95
C LEU A 136 13.60 4.41 3.17
N THR A 137 13.82 5.55 3.81
CA THR A 137 14.63 5.70 5.03
C THR A 137 13.76 5.74 6.28
N THR A 138 14.35 5.57 7.47
CA THR A 138 13.66 5.65 8.77
C THR A 138 12.81 6.92 8.91
N GLU A 139 13.35 8.07 8.51
CA GLU A 139 12.69 9.38 8.61
C GLU A 139 11.54 9.51 7.59
N LEU A 140 11.61 8.78 6.48
CA LEU A 140 10.53 8.69 5.50
C LEU A 140 9.45 7.69 5.95
N VAL A 141 9.81 6.60 6.64
CA VAL A 141 8.83 5.72 7.32
C VAL A 141 8.06 6.50 8.39
N LEU A 142 8.75 7.26 9.25
CA LEU A 142 8.10 8.11 10.26
C LEU A 142 7.21 9.18 9.60
N CYS A 143 7.66 9.79 8.50
CA CYS A 143 6.84 10.69 7.70
C CYS A 143 5.57 10.01 7.17
N GLY A 144 5.64 8.76 6.71
CA GLY A 144 4.49 7.98 6.27
C GLY A 144 3.52 7.66 7.41
N LEU A 145 4.04 7.30 8.59
CA LEU A 145 3.24 7.05 9.81
C LEU A 145 2.50 8.32 10.29
N GLN A 146 3.15 9.48 10.26
CA GLN A 146 2.51 10.75 10.60
C GLN A 146 1.55 11.24 9.51
N LEU A 147 1.80 10.89 8.24
CA LEU A 147 0.93 11.20 7.10
C LEU A 147 -0.38 10.41 7.13
N ILE A 148 -0.33 9.11 7.46
CA ILE A 148 -1.57 8.32 7.61
C ILE A 148 -2.39 8.78 8.81
N GLY A 149 -1.74 9.26 9.88
CA GLY A 149 -2.37 9.92 11.02
C GLY A 149 -2.99 11.30 10.76
N GLN A 150 -2.82 11.89 9.56
CA GLN A 150 -3.56 13.10 9.17
C GLN A 150 -5.02 12.81 8.82
N SER A 151 -5.36 11.55 8.50
CA SER A 151 -6.72 11.14 8.17
C SER A 151 -7.41 10.52 9.38
N ALA A 152 -8.69 10.83 9.58
CA ALA A 152 -9.55 10.11 10.53
C ALA A 152 -10.36 8.98 9.84
N ARG A 153 -10.07 8.70 8.56
CA ARG A 153 -10.76 7.67 7.78
C ARG A 153 -10.05 6.31 7.91
N PRO A 154 -10.70 5.27 8.48
CA PRO A 154 -10.11 3.94 8.61
C PRO A 154 -9.90 3.23 7.27
N ASP A 155 -10.43 3.77 6.17
CA ASP A 155 -10.22 3.31 4.79
C ASP A 155 -9.05 3.99 4.07
N PHE A 156 -8.36 4.97 4.69
CA PHE A 156 -7.19 5.61 4.10
C PHE A 156 -5.92 4.74 4.23
N ARG A 157 -5.12 4.63 3.18
CA ARG A 157 -3.83 3.92 3.16
C ARG A 157 -2.73 4.78 2.55
N VAL A 158 -1.54 4.70 3.13
CA VAL A 158 -0.30 5.26 2.59
C VAL A 158 0.55 4.09 2.11
N MET A 159 0.99 4.12 0.86
CA MET A 159 1.62 2.99 0.17
C MET A 159 2.88 3.39 -0.58
N PHE A 160 3.83 2.47 -0.70
CA PHE A 160 5.13 2.69 -1.35
C PHE A 160 5.50 1.53 -2.27
N ASN A 161 6.13 1.89 -3.38
CA ASN A 161 6.77 0.99 -4.33
C ASN A 161 8.25 1.37 -4.39
N SER A 162 9.17 0.42 -4.19
CA SER A 162 10.59 0.64 -4.50
C SER A 162 10.86 0.45 -6.00
N LEU A 163 12.05 0.84 -6.48
CA LEU A 163 12.51 0.44 -7.81
C LEU A 163 12.55 -1.09 -7.90
N LEU A 164 12.30 -1.64 -9.09
CA LEU A 164 12.08 -3.09 -9.32
C LEU A 164 10.81 -3.67 -8.65
N ALA A 165 10.01 -2.84 -7.98
CA ALA A 165 8.74 -3.17 -7.34
C ALA A 165 7.56 -2.31 -7.86
N HIS A 166 7.53 -2.03 -9.17
CA HIS A 166 6.58 -1.19 -9.92
C HIS A 166 6.62 0.32 -9.66
N ALA A 167 7.69 0.85 -9.05
CA ALA A 167 7.93 2.29 -9.03
C ALA A 167 8.25 2.82 -10.44
N SER A 168 7.39 3.69 -10.97
CA SER A 168 7.50 4.22 -12.34
C SER A 168 8.44 5.44 -12.48
N VAL A 169 8.86 6.04 -11.36
CA VAL A 169 9.64 7.28 -11.28
C VAL A 169 10.70 7.14 -10.17
N ASN A 170 11.94 7.57 -10.41
CA ASN A 170 12.98 7.65 -9.37
C ASN A 170 13.02 9.03 -8.70
N HIS A 171 11.92 9.37 -8.02
CA HIS A 171 11.76 10.55 -7.17
C HIS A 171 10.81 10.13 -6.06
N PHE A 172 11.22 10.20 -4.79
CA PHE A 172 10.50 9.63 -3.66
C PHE A 172 9.03 10.05 -3.63
N HIS A 173 8.13 9.07 -3.64
CA HIS A 173 6.69 9.30 -3.52
C HIS A 173 6.00 8.17 -2.77
N PHE A 174 5.07 8.55 -1.89
CA PHE A 174 4.01 7.67 -1.41
C PHE A 174 2.76 7.81 -2.27
N HIS A 175 1.96 6.75 -2.34
CA HIS A 175 0.59 6.75 -2.86
C HIS A 175 -0.38 6.84 -1.68
N GLY A 176 -1.33 7.78 -1.75
CA GLY A 176 -2.51 7.83 -0.88
C GLY A 176 -3.74 7.27 -1.57
N LEU A 177 -4.45 6.35 -0.92
CA LEU A 177 -5.70 5.77 -1.41
C LEU A 177 -6.78 5.75 -0.32
N PHE A 178 -8.01 6.06 -0.71
CA PHE A 178 -9.22 5.91 0.12
C PHE A 178 -10.02 4.70 -0.39
N LEU A 179 -9.99 3.60 0.35
CA LEU A 179 -10.51 2.29 -0.08
C LEU A 179 -12.03 2.24 -0.22
N ASP A 180 -12.79 3.16 0.39
CA ASP A 180 -14.25 3.25 0.20
C ASP A 180 -14.61 3.55 -1.28
N TYR A 181 -13.73 4.23 -2.03
CA TYR A 181 -13.87 4.40 -3.48
C TYR A 181 -13.48 3.16 -4.31
N ALA A 182 -13.13 2.04 -3.67
CA ALA A 182 -13.18 0.69 -4.26
C ALA A 182 -14.38 -0.13 -3.73
N GLY A 183 -15.16 0.42 -2.79
CA GLY A 183 -16.15 -0.31 -2.00
C GLY A 183 -15.53 -1.27 -0.99
N LEU A 184 -14.36 -0.94 -0.45
CA LEU A 184 -13.60 -1.74 0.52
C LEU A 184 -13.42 -0.95 1.83
N LYS A 185 -13.67 -1.60 2.98
CA LYS A 185 -13.39 -1.00 4.31
C LYS A 185 -11.96 -1.27 4.80
N ARG A 186 -11.28 -2.26 4.20
CA ARG A 186 -9.87 -2.64 4.35
C ARG A 186 -9.45 -3.43 3.10
N LEU A 187 -8.15 -3.54 2.83
CA LEU A 187 -7.65 -4.43 1.78
C LEU A 187 -7.78 -5.91 2.20
N PRO A 188 -7.99 -6.86 1.27
CA PRO A 188 -8.16 -8.27 1.64
C PRO A 188 -6.96 -8.86 2.40
N VAL A 189 -5.73 -8.42 2.14
CA VAL A 189 -4.53 -8.83 2.92
C VAL A 189 -4.62 -8.47 4.42
N GLU A 190 -5.41 -7.47 4.79
CA GLU A 190 -5.68 -7.07 6.17
C GLU A 190 -6.67 -8.00 6.90
N ALA A 191 -7.18 -9.03 6.23
CA ALA A 191 -8.02 -10.08 6.80
C ALA A 191 -7.29 -11.41 7.04
N VAL A 192 -6.07 -11.56 6.51
CA VAL A 192 -5.32 -12.82 6.45
C VAL A 192 -4.80 -13.22 7.84
N PRO A 193 -4.89 -14.51 8.25
CA PRO A 193 -4.28 -15.01 9.48
C PRO A 193 -2.76 -14.78 9.54
N ARG A 194 -2.25 -14.51 10.76
CA ARG A 194 -0.85 -14.14 10.99
C ARG A 194 -0.17 -14.97 12.07
N SER A 195 1.12 -15.24 11.90
CA SER A 195 2.00 -15.93 12.86
C SER A 195 3.06 -14.97 13.39
N ARG A 196 3.26 -14.95 14.72
CA ARG A 196 4.25 -14.08 15.37
C ARG A 196 5.68 -14.59 15.15
N VAL A 197 6.58 -13.69 14.75
CA VAL A 197 8.02 -13.92 14.60
C VAL A 197 8.77 -13.64 15.90
N GLY A 198 8.43 -12.55 16.58
CA GLY A 198 9.12 -12.11 17.80
C GLY A 198 8.72 -10.72 18.24
N GLY A 199 9.49 -10.15 19.16
CA GLY A 199 9.18 -8.87 19.79
C GLY A 199 7.93 -8.91 20.65
N ASP A 200 7.46 -7.79 21.17
CA ASP A 200 6.20 -7.66 21.90
C ASP A 200 5.58 -6.26 21.72
N CYS A 201 4.34 -6.11 22.16
CA CYS A 201 3.58 -4.86 22.01
C CYS A 201 3.59 -4.00 23.28
N SER A 202 4.56 -4.08 24.19
CA SER A 202 4.63 -3.10 25.29
C SER A 202 5.04 -1.71 24.76
N GLU A 203 4.86 -0.65 25.56
CA GLU A 203 5.16 0.72 25.15
C GLU A 203 6.64 0.88 24.74
N GLY A 204 6.88 1.39 23.52
CA GLY A 204 8.21 1.49 22.93
C GLY A 204 8.78 0.18 22.35
N ASN A 205 8.11 -0.96 22.54
CA ASN A 205 8.49 -2.23 21.91
C ASN A 205 7.73 -2.44 20.60
N VAL A 206 8.37 -3.21 19.70
CA VAL A 206 7.83 -3.60 18.38
C VAL A 206 7.56 -5.09 18.39
N CYS A 207 6.41 -5.49 17.84
CA CYS A 207 6.06 -6.87 17.54
C CYS A 207 6.16 -7.11 16.02
N ALA A 208 6.63 -8.29 15.62
CA ALA A 208 6.64 -8.70 14.23
C ALA A 208 5.82 -9.98 14.00
N GLU A 209 5.01 -9.96 12.95
CA GLU A 209 4.26 -11.10 12.44
C GLU A 209 4.59 -11.36 10.96
N ILE A 210 4.22 -12.54 10.46
CA ILE A 210 4.14 -12.88 9.04
C ILE A 210 2.73 -13.35 8.68
N LEU A 211 2.35 -13.20 7.41
CA LEU A 211 1.15 -13.85 6.87
C LEU A 211 1.32 -15.38 6.87
N VAL A 212 0.22 -16.11 7.11
CA VAL A 212 0.21 -17.57 6.93
C VAL A 212 0.18 -17.87 5.42
N GLU A 213 1.26 -18.47 4.88
CA GLU A 213 1.50 -18.60 3.43
C GLU A 213 0.44 -19.41 2.65
N LYS A 214 -0.40 -20.19 3.33
CA LYS A 214 -1.50 -20.93 2.71
C LYS A 214 -2.78 -20.09 2.52
N GLU A 215 -2.86 -18.95 3.20
CA GLU A 215 -4.02 -18.06 3.25
C GLU A 215 -3.83 -16.80 2.40
N TRP A 216 -2.63 -16.59 1.82
CA TRP A 216 -2.33 -15.45 0.95
C TRP A 216 -1.19 -15.74 -0.03
N TYR A 217 -1.29 -15.18 -1.24
CA TYR A 217 -0.39 -15.45 -2.36
C TYR A 217 0.96 -14.69 -2.36
N SER A 218 1.32 -14.05 -1.25
CA SER A 218 2.58 -13.32 -1.14
C SER A 218 3.07 -13.25 0.30
N ARG A 219 4.38 -13.37 0.48
CA ARG A 219 5.06 -13.23 1.77
C ARG A 219 5.12 -11.76 2.20
N ALA A 220 4.80 -11.50 3.46
CA ALA A 220 4.91 -10.17 4.06
C ALA A 220 5.25 -10.27 5.54
N LEU A 221 6.02 -9.28 6.02
CA LEU A 221 6.20 -8.97 7.43
C LEU A 221 5.18 -7.90 7.81
N ILE A 222 4.58 -8.01 9.00
CA ILE A 222 3.71 -7.01 9.59
C ILE A 222 4.35 -6.55 10.89
N LEU A 223 4.54 -5.25 11.05
CA LEU A 223 5.15 -4.63 12.23
C LEU A 223 4.13 -3.74 12.94
N THR A 224 4.06 -3.86 14.26
CA THR A 224 3.17 -3.08 15.15
C THR A 224 3.93 -2.71 16.43
N ALA A 225 3.48 -1.68 17.15
CA ALA A 225 4.13 -1.23 18.40
C ALA A 225 3.11 -0.77 19.45
N GLY A 226 3.42 -0.92 20.74
CA GLY A 226 2.55 -0.47 21.84
C GLY A 226 1.23 -1.24 22.04
N SER A 227 0.70 -1.19 23.27
CA SER A 227 -0.44 -2.01 23.73
C SER A 227 -1.68 -1.21 24.15
N ALA A 228 -1.57 0.13 24.25
CA ALA A 228 -2.63 1.00 24.72
C ALA A 228 -3.29 1.73 23.53
N PRO A 229 -4.64 1.84 23.44
CA PRO A 229 -5.34 2.48 22.32
C PRO A 229 -4.84 3.88 22.00
N GLY A 230 -4.24 4.05 20.81
CA GLY A 230 -3.56 5.26 20.38
C GLY A 230 -2.06 5.21 20.73
N SER A 231 -1.22 5.07 19.71
CA SER A 231 0.24 5.08 19.85
C SER A 231 0.76 6.30 20.62
N SER A 232 1.68 6.05 21.54
CA SER A 232 2.58 7.09 22.02
C SER A 232 3.52 7.54 20.90
N VAL A 233 4.17 8.70 21.08
CA VAL A 233 5.26 9.14 20.19
C VAL A 233 6.37 8.08 20.16
N THR A 234 6.69 7.49 21.32
CA THR A 234 7.65 6.40 21.51
C THR A 234 7.36 5.18 20.65
N ASP A 235 6.08 4.79 20.51
CA ASP A 235 5.66 3.64 19.69
C ASP A 235 5.86 3.93 18.20
N LEU A 236 5.52 5.13 17.73
CA LEU A 236 5.71 5.53 16.33
C LEU A 236 7.20 5.66 15.98
N GLU A 237 8.00 6.21 16.88
CA GLU A 237 9.46 6.27 16.73
C GLU A 237 10.05 4.87 16.66
N SER A 238 9.75 4.00 17.63
CA SER A 238 10.26 2.62 17.68
C SER A 238 9.83 1.79 16.47
N LEU A 239 8.57 1.90 16.04
CA LEU A 239 8.05 1.27 14.84
C LEU A 239 8.78 1.76 13.58
N SER A 240 8.99 3.08 13.44
CA SER A 240 9.72 3.65 12.31
C SER A 240 11.20 3.23 12.28
N ILE A 241 11.87 3.18 13.43
CA ILE A 241 13.26 2.77 13.58
C ILE A 241 13.42 1.28 13.26
N PHE A 242 12.50 0.43 13.73
CA PHE A 242 12.56 -1.01 13.45
C PHE A 242 12.26 -1.31 11.98
N ALA A 243 11.18 -0.74 11.42
CA ALA A 243 10.87 -0.89 10.00
C ALA A 243 11.99 -0.32 9.11
N GLY A 244 12.58 0.82 9.49
CA GLY A 244 13.74 1.42 8.81
C GLY A 244 14.93 0.46 8.74
N LYS A 245 15.28 -0.23 9.84
CA LYS A 245 16.33 -1.27 9.85
C LYS A 245 16.00 -2.45 8.92
N VAL A 246 14.75 -2.92 8.90
CA VAL A 246 14.33 -4.02 8.01
C VAL A 246 14.39 -3.58 6.54
N ILE A 247 13.90 -2.39 6.22
CA ILE A 247 13.90 -1.83 4.87
C ILE A 247 15.34 -1.53 4.41
N GLN A 248 16.23 -1.10 5.30
CA GLN A 248 17.67 -0.96 5.03
C GLN A 248 18.30 -2.31 4.61
N GLU A 249 18.06 -3.40 5.34
CA GLU A 249 18.57 -4.73 4.97
C GLU A 249 18.05 -5.22 3.60
N LEU A 250 16.84 -4.83 3.20
CA LEU A 250 16.30 -5.12 1.87
C LEU A 250 17.00 -4.27 0.79
N GLN A 251 17.16 -2.97 1.03
CA GLN A 251 17.81 -2.05 0.09
C GLN A 251 19.30 -2.36 -0.09
N GLU A 252 20.03 -2.72 0.96
CA GLU A 252 21.46 -3.09 0.91
C GLU A 252 21.71 -4.41 0.16
N LYS A 253 20.73 -5.30 0.11
CA LYS A 253 20.77 -6.58 -0.62
C LYS A 253 20.13 -6.52 -2.00
N ASP A 254 19.70 -5.34 -2.43
CA ASP A 254 18.90 -5.14 -3.65
C ASP A 254 17.66 -6.04 -3.74
N ILE A 255 16.99 -6.27 -2.60
CA ILE A 255 15.70 -6.99 -2.55
C ILE A 255 14.58 -5.96 -2.80
N PRO A 256 13.86 -6.04 -3.94
CA PRO A 256 12.74 -5.17 -4.21
C PRO A 256 11.63 -5.41 -3.21
N HIS A 257 10.88 -4.36 -2.87
CA HIS A 257 9.85 -4.42 -1.84
C HIS A 257 8.74 -3.40 -2.07
N ASN A 258 7.53 -3.77 -1.66
CA ASN A 258 6.41 -2.85 -1.49
C ASN A 258 6.16 -2.64 0.01
N VAL A 259 5.69 -1.46 0.40
CA VAL A 259 5.30 -1.17 1.79
C VAL A 259 3.91 -0.56 1.82
N MET A 260 3.06 -0.99 2.76
CA MET A 260 1.78 -0.36 3.06
C MET A 260 1.71 -0.01 4.54
N LEU A 261 1.21 1.18 4.82
CA LEU A 261 0.86 1.64 6.15
C LEU A 261 -0.67 1.56 6.30
N THR A 262 -1.15 0.99 7.40
CA THR A 262 -2.57 0.98 7.79
C THR A 262 -2.77 1.88 9.02
N PRO A 263 -3.94 2.54 9.19
CA PRO A 263 -4.20 3.35 10.37
C PRO A 263 -4.53 2.45 11.58
N SER A 264 -4.26 2.94 12.79
CA SER A 264 -4.75 2.31 14.03
C SER A 264 -6.27 2.19 13.99
N GLY A 265 -6.80 0.97 14.14
CA GLY A 265 -8.24 0.72 14.02
C GLY A 265 -8.99 0.80 15.35
N GLU A 266 -10.33 0.90 15.28
CA GLU A 266 -11.20 0.24 16.26
C GLU A 266 -11.83 -0.98 15.57
N TRP A 267 -11.44 -2.21 15.95
CA TRP A 267 -12.16 -3.41 15.52
C TRP A 267 -13.22 -3.80 16.56
N LYS A 268 -14.46 -3.41 16.31
CA LYS A 268 -15.64 -3.94 17.01
C LYS A 268 -16.34 -4.94 16.09
N PRO A 269 -16.36 -6.25 16.40
CA PRO A 269 -17.11 -7.20 15.58
C PRO A 269 -18.61 -6.84 15.59
N ARG A 270 -19.16 -6.53 14.42
CA ARG A 270 -20.62 -6.57 14.26
C ARG A 270 -21.03 -8.04 14.30
N ARG A 271 -21.75 -8.43 15.35
CA ARG A 271 -22.21 -9.79 15.66
C ARG A 271 -22.68 -10.51 14.39
N ALA A 272 -22.09 -11.66 14.09
CA ALA A 272 -22.79 -12.68 13.32
C ALA A 272 -23.99 -13.14 14.15
N SER A 273 -25.18 -13.21 13.55
CA SER A 273 -26.42 -13.53 14.27
C SER A 273 -26.56 -15.01 14.68
N ASP A 274 -25.66 -15.87 14.20
CA ASP A 274 -25.81 -17.32 14.20
C ASP A 274 -24.46 -18.02 14.53
N ARG A 275 -23.97 -17.88 15.76
CA ARG A 275 -22.87 -18.70 16.33
C ARG A 275 -23.10 -19.02 17.81
N ASP A 276 -22.42 -20.07 18.27
CA ASP A 276 -22.53 -20.63 19.62
C ASP A 276 -21.98 -19.64 20.69
N PRO A 277 -22.74 -19.33 21.76
CA PRO A 277 -22.27 -18.47 22.85
C PRO A 277 -21.16 -19.08 23.73
N PHE A 278 -20.73 -20.33 23.49
CA PHE A 278 -19.65 -21.01 24.20
C PHE A 278 -18.36 -21.20 23.40
N GLU A 279 -18.32 -20.87 22.10
CA GLU A 279 -17.03 -20.74 21.41
C GLU A 279 -16.30 -19.48 21.91
N ALA A 280 -15.16 -19.68 22.57
CA ALA A 280 -14.26 -18.60 22.95
C ALA A 280 -13.58 -18.04 21.69
N GLU A 281 -14.24 -17.08 21.04
CA GLU A 281 -13.70 -16.31 19.92
C GLU A 281 -12.33 -15.72 20.30
N GLU A 282 -11.24 -16.19 19.67
CA GLU A 282 -9.88 -15.66 19.86
C GLU A 282 -9.77 -14.23 19.29
N THR A 283 -10.39 -13.32 20.01
CA THR A 283 -10.40 -11.89 19.77
C THR A 283 -9.02 -11.30 20.06
N ARG A 284 -8.10 -11.48 19.10
CA ARG A 284 -6.83 -10.72 19.08
C ARG A 284 -7.17 -9.24 19.27
N PRO A 285 -6.47 -8.53 20.16
CA PRO A 285 -6.80 -7.15 20.44
C PRO A 285 -6.67 -6.30 19.18
N ILE A 286 -7.60 -5.36 19.07
CA ILE A 286 -7.56 -4.21 18.17
C ILE A 286 -6.12 -3.67 18.13
N VAL A 287 -5.51 -3.55 16.95
CA VAL A 287 -4.17 -2.96 16.86
C VAL A 287 -4.26 -1.47 17.17
N ALA A 288 -3.71 -1.13 18.33
CA ALA A 288 -3.77 0.18 18.94
C ALA A 288 -2.88 1.23 18.22
N SER A 289 -2.01 0.76 17.34
CA SER A 289 -1.06 1.49 16.53
C SER A 289 -1.32 1.30 15.03
N PRO A 290 -0.82 2.19 14.15
CA PRO A 290 -0.74 1.90 12.72
C PRO A 290 0.15 0.68 12.46
N GLU A 291 -0.17 -0.11 11.45
CA GLU A 291 0.63 -1.28 11.06
C GLU A 291 1.50 -0.97 9.85
N ILE A 292 2.71 -1.54 9.81
CA ILE A 292 3.57 -1.51 8.62
C ILE A 292 3.63 -2.91 8.02
N TYR A 293 3.03 -3.06 6.85
CA TYR A 293 3.18 -4.22 5.98
C TYR A 293 4.38 -4.03 5.06
N ILE A 294 5.38 -4.91 5.15
CA ILE A 294 6.55 -4.96 4.25
C ILE A 294 6.44 -6.23 3.42
N PHE A 295 6.29 -6.08 2.11
CA PHE A 295 6.24 -7.17 1.13
C PHE A 295 7.59 -7.25 0.40
N PRO A 296 8.57 -8.00 0.90
CA PRO A 296 9.78 -8.30 0.13
C PRO A 296 9.40 -9.22 -1.03
N ARG A 297 9.95 -8.95 -2.21
CA ARG A 297 9.56 -9.60 -3.46
C ARG A 297 10.74 -9.79 -4.39
N GLN A 298 10.55 -10.63 -5.39
CA GLN A 298 11.43 -10.71 -6.56
C GLN A 298 11.33 -9.41 -7.38
N SER A 299 12.26 -9.19 -8.31
CA SER A 299 12.17 -8.05 -9.25
C SER A 299 11.00 -8.21 -10.21
N GLU A 300 10.35 -7.10 -10.56
CA GLU A 300 9.35 -7.04 -11.64
C GLU A 300 9.88 -7.60 -12.99
N HIS A 301 11.20 -7.57 -13.21
CA HIS A 301 11.84 -8.13 -14.40
C HIS A 301 11.87 -9.66 -14.44
N LYS A 302 11.57 -10.33 -13.30
CA LYS A 302 11.36 -11.77 -13.22
C LYS A 302 9.90 -12.18 -13.46
N CYS A 303 8.95 -11.23 -13.42
CA CYS A 303 7.55 -11.55 -13.68
C CYS A 303 7.32 -11.84 -15.17
N ARG A 304 6.44 -12.80 -15.46
CA ARG A 304 6.03 -13.15 -16.83
C ARG A 304 5.43 -11.93 -17.52
N ASP A 305 5.82 -11.68 -18.78
CA ASP A 305 5.32 -10.53 -19.56
C ASP A 305 3.79 -10.62 -19.80
N GLU A 306 3.16 -11.80 -19.63
CA GLU A 306 1.70 -12.04 -19.74
C GLU A 306 1.02 -12.27 -18.37
N SER A 307 1.22 -11.37 -17.39
CA SER A 307 0.59 -11.45 -16.07
C SER A 307 -0.88 -10.99 -16.04
N GLY A 308 -1.34 -10.19 -17.01
CA GLY A 308 -2.70 -9.62 -17.08
C GLY A 308 -3.07 -8.60 -15.98
N VAL A 309 -2.25 -8.47 -14.94
CA VAL A 309 -2.32 -7.48 -13.84
C VAL A 309 -0.94 -6.89 -13.57
N ASN A 310 -0.83 -5.69 -12.97
CA ASN A 310 0.46 -5.30 -12.38
C ASN A 310 0.71 -6.13 -11.10
N THR A 311 1.94 -6.12 -10.60
CA THR A 311 2.30 -6.82 -9.36
C THR A 311 2.87 -5.84 -8.32
N ALA A 312 2.22 -4.68 -8.19
CA ALA A 312 2.60 -3.56 -7.32
C ALA A 312 1.89 -3.64 -5.95
N ILE A 313 2.07 -2.61 -5.11
CA ILE A 313 1.49 -2.57 -3.75
C ILE A 313 -0.04 -2.67 -3.71
N CYS A 314 -0.76 -2.22 -4.75
CA CYS A 314 -2.21 -2.38 -4.83
C CYS A 314 -2.58 -3.84 -5.04
N GLU A 315 -2.01 -4.47 -6.06
CA GLU A 315 -2.38 -5.82 -6.45
C GLU A 315 -1.89 -6.87 -5.45
N ILE A 316 -0.68 -6.72 -4.87
CA ILE A 316 -0.14 -7.61 -3.82
C ILE A 316 -0.97 -7.58 -2.52
N SER A 317 -1.75 -6.51 -2.32
CA SER A 317 -2.65 -6.32 -1.17
C SER A 317 -4.10 -6.76 -1.45
N GLY A 318 -4.43 -7.19 -2.67
CA GLY A 318 -5.76 -7.64 -3.07
C GLY A 318 -6.65 -6.60 -3.75
N LEU A 319 -6.12 -5.42 -4.11
CA LEU A 319 -6.80 -4.45 -4.97
C LEU A 319 -6.31 -4.62 -6.42
N LEU A 320 -6.93 -5.56 -7.14
CA LEU A 320 -6.47 -6.02 -8.45
C LEU A 320 -7.00 -5.16 -9.60
N PHE A 321 -6.14 -4.87 -10.59
CA PHE A 321 -6.50 -4.16 -11.83
C PHE A 321 -6.02 -4.93 -13.08
N ALA A 322 -6.94 -5.33 -13.94
CA ALA A 322 -6.67 -6.03 -15.19
C ALA A 322 -6.17 -5.07 -16.29
N HIS A 323 -5.20 -5.52 -17.09
CA HIS A 323 -4.64 -4.75 -18.21
C HIS A 323 -5.62 -4.56 -19.36
N ASP A 324 -6.43 -5.59 -19.69
CA ASP A 324 -7.39 -5.55 -20.78
C ASP A 324 -8.74 -6.26 -20.46
N GLU A 325 -9.66 -6.24 -21.44
CA GLU A 325 -11.00 -6.80 -21.31
C GLU A 325 -11.04 -8.34 -21.40
N LYS A 326 -10.02 -8.98 -21.98
CA LYS A 326 -9.85 -10.45 -21.97
C LYS A 326 -9.49 -10.88 -20.56
N ASP A 327 -8.44 -10.30 -19.99
CA ASP A 327 -7.94 -10.67 -18.66
C ASP A 327 -8.96 -10.31 -17.57
N PHE A 328 -9.65 -9.17 -17.72
CA PHE A 328 -10.79 -8.81 -16.88
C PHE A 328 -11.91 -9.86 -16.90
N LYS A 329 -12.10 -10.62 -17.99
CA LYS A 329 -13.10 -11.69 -18.09
C LYS A 329 -12.58 -13.06 -17.64
N THR A 330 -11.33 -13.39 -17.94
CA THR A 330 -10.81 -14.76 -17.78
C THR A 330 -10.09 -15.04 -16.48
N LEU A 331 -9.46 -14.05 -15.83
CA LEU A 331 -8.68 -14.28 -14.62
C LEU A 331 -9.54 -14.81 -13.46
N ASP A 332 -8.99 -15.71 -12.65
CA ASP A 332 -9.56 -16.19 -11.38
C ASP A 332 -8.56 -16.04 -10.22
N GLU A 333 -8.94 -16.42 -9.00
CA GLU A 333 -8.03 -16.31 -7.85
C GLU A 333 -6.88 -17.31 -7.89
N THR A 334 -7.03 -18.44 -8.59
CA THR A 334 -5.97 -19.44 -8.79
C THR A 334 -4.84 -18.85 -9.62
N GLN A 335 -5.17 -18.26 -10.77
CA GLN A 335 -4.20 -17.66 -11.68
C GLN A 335 -3.48 -16.47 -11.03
N ILE A 336 -4.21 -15.62 -10.30
CA ILE A 336 -3.60 -14.56 -9.48
C ILE A 336 -2.65 -15.16 -8.44
N SER A 337 -3.06 -16.22 -7.73
CA SER A 337 -2.23 -16.85 -6.71
C SER A 337 -0.99 -17.53 -7.29
N GLU A 338 -1.07 -18.13 -8.47
CA GLU A 338 0.08 -18.69 -9.19
C GLU A 338 1.08 -17.60 -9.58
N ILE A 339 0.61 -16.51 -10.19
CA ILE A 339 1.46 -15.37 -10.57
C ILE A 339 2.18 -14.83 -9.34
N PHE A 340 1.46 -14.49 -8.27
CA PHE A 340 2.09 -13.87 -7.12
C PHE A 340 3.01 -14.82 -6.34
N ASN A 341 2.67 -16.11 -6.19
CA ASN A 341 3.55 -17.05 -5.48
C ASN A 341 4.83 -17.40 -6.28
N GLN A 342 4.76 -17.48 -7.61
CA GLN A 342 5.89 -17.90 -8.46
C GLN A 342 6.78 -16.73 -8.87
N ASP A 343 6.17 -15.62 -9.31
CA ASP A 343 6.86 -14.52 -9.99
C ASP A 343 7.17 -13.32 -9.09
N VAL A 344 6.42 -13.17 -7.99
CA VAL A 344 6.40 -11.94 -7.18
C VAL A 344 6.95 -12.19 -5.79
N SER A 345 6.37 -13.10 -5.02
CA SER A 345 6.75 -13.41 -3.65
C SER A 345 8.26 -13.72 -3.55
N LEU A 346 8.91 -13.25 -2.49
CA LEU A 346 10.31 -13.62 -2.22
C LEU A 346 10.42 -15.16 -2.08
N PRO A 347 11.49 -15.81 -2.58
CA PRO A 347 11.69 -17.24 -2.39
C PRO A 347 11.69 -17.62 -0.91
N GLU A 348 11.16 -18.81 -0.59
CA GLU A 348 10.94 -19.31 0.77
C GLU A 348 12.24 -19.24 1.60
N SER A 349 13.34 -19.77 1.07
CA SER A 349 14.67 -19.71 1.69
C SER A 349 15.17 -18.29 1.98
N ASP A 350 14.84 -17.32 1.12
CA ASP A 350 15.30 -15.94 1.26
C ASP A 350 14.43 -15.19 2.28
N PHE A 351 13.15 -15.56 2.38
CA PHE A 351 12.22 -15.06 3.39
C PHE A 351 12.49 -15.66 4.77
N ASP A 352 12.81 -16.95 4.88
CA ASP A 352 13.28 -17.57 6.13
C ASP A 352 14.54 -16.90 6.68
N ASN A 353 15.51 -16.59 5.80
CA ASN A 353 16.71 -15.83 6.17
C ASN A 353 16.36 -14.41 6.66
N LEU A 354 15.34 -13.77 6.07
CA LEU A 354 14.85 -12.47 6.51
C LEU A 354 14.12 -12.58 7.87
N ILE A 355 13.26 -13.58 8.07
CA ILE A 355 12.57 -13.86 9.35
C ILE A 355 13.61 -14.09 10.46
N CYS A 356 14.62 -14.92 10.22
CA CYS A 356 15.72 -15.14 11.15
C CYS A 356 16.44 -13.83 11.51
N LYS A 357 16.69 -12.95 10.52
CA LYS A 357 17.32 -11.65 10.75
C LYS A 357 16.41 -10.69 11.53
N VAL A 358 15.10 -10.70 11.28
CA VAL A 358 14.10 -9.90 12.01
C VAL A 358 13.99 -10.36 13.47
N ALA A 359 13.89 -11.67 13.73
CA ALA A 359 13.88 -12.22 15.09
C ALA A 359 15.17 -11.88 15.87
N TRP A 360 16.32 -11.91 15.20
CA TRP A 360 17.60 -11.45 15.76
C TRP A 360 17.63 -9.94 16.04
N MET A 361 16.99 -9.11 15.21
CA MET A 361 16.85 -7.67 15.48
C MET A 361 15.93 -7.37 16.67
N LEU A 362 14.93 -8.23 16.94
CA LEU A 362 13.97 -8.08 18.06
C LEU A 362 14.49 -8.63 19.40
N SER A 363 15.70 -9.18 19.43
CA SER A 363 16.35 -9.71 20.64
C SER A 363 17.59 -8.90 21.04
N ARG A 364 17.64 -7.63 20.63
CA ARG A 364 18.76 -6.69 20.78
C ARG A 364 18.31 -5.29 21.15
#